data_AF-A0A957ACF2-F1
#
_entry.id   AF-A0A957ACF2-F1
#
_cell.length_a   1.000
_cell.length_b   1.000
_cell.length_c   1.000
_cell.angle_alpha   90.00
_cell.angle_beta   90.00
_cell.angle_gamma   90.00
#
_symmetry.space_group_name_H-M   'P 1'
#
loop_
_entity.id
_entity.type
_entity.pdbx_description
1 polymer ?
#
loop_
_entity_poly.entity_id
_entity_poly.type
_entity_poly.pdbx_seq_one_letter_code
_entity_poly.pdbx_strand_id
1 'polypeptide(L)'
;TVAIAPKHALRTKMISNIEQVQARGGRVIAVITEGDSEITELADQVLPIPDVGPWLEPIVANVPLQLLAYDVATARGFDVDQPRNLAKTVTVE
;
A
#
# COMPACT_ATOMS: atom_id res chain seq x y z
N THR A 1 7.65 1.38 5.85
CA THR A 1 6.28 0.90 6.12
C THR A 1 5.39 1.24 4.95
N VAL A 2 4.48 0.35 4.57
CA VAL A 2 3.39 0.68 3.64
C VAL A 2 2.12 0.83 4.47
N ALA A 3 1.45 1.98 4.38
CA ALA A 3 0.21 2.27 5.11
C ALA A 3 -0.95 2.42 4.13
N ILE A 4 -2.11 1.83 4.46
CA ILE A 4 -3.34 1.98 3.67
C ILE A 4 -4.24 2.93 4.45
N ALA A 5 -4.36 4.17 3.99
CA ALA A 5 -5.04 5.23 4.72
C ALA A 5 -5.95 6.08 3.81
N PRO A 6 -6.89 5.46 3.07
CA PRO A 6 -7.92 6.20 2.36
C PRO A 6 -8.87 6.93 3.35
N LYS A 7 -9.73 7.78 2.81
CA LYS A 7 -10.67 8.62 3.55
C LYS A 7 -11.84 7.82 4.14
N HIS A 8 -11.55 6.98 5.12
CA HIS A 8 -12.52 6.12 5.80
C HIS A 8 -12.55 6.31 7.33
N ALA A 9 -13.42 5.56 8.00
CA ALA A 9 -13.66 5.66 9.45
C ALA A 9 -12.42 5.49 10.35
N LEU A 10 -11.39 4.75 9.94
CA LEU A 10 -10.18 4.53 10.74
C LEU A 10 -9.05 5.53 10.43
N ARG A 11 -9.30 6.57 9.62
CA ARG A 11 -8.26 7.50 9.14
C ARG A 11 -7.47 8.16 10.28
N THR A 12 -8.14 8.64 11.32
CA THR A 12 -7.47 9.25 12.49
C THR A 12 -6.47 8.29 13.16
N LYS A 13 -6.83 7.00 13.26
CA LYS A 13 -5.92 5.98 13.81
C LYS A 13 -4.74 5.72 12.86
N MET A 14 -5.00 5.69 11.56
CA MET A 14 -3.95 5.51 10.56
C MET A 14 -2.93 6.65 10.57
N ILE A 15 -3.37 7.91 10.69
CA ILE A 15 -2.48 9.06 10.83
C ILE A 15 -1.58 8.91 12.06
N SER A 16 -2.16 8.61 13.23
CA SER A 16 -1.36 8.40 14.44
C SER A 16 -0.34 7.28 14.28
N ASN A 17 -0.68 6.19 13.59
CA ASN A 17 0.28 5.12 13.29
C ASN A 17 1.40 5.58 12.35
N ILE A 18 1.09 6.41 11.35
CA ILE A 18 2.09 6.98 10.43
C ILE A 18 3.07 7.88 11.21
N GLU A 19 2.56 8.81 12.02
CA GLU A 19 3.37 9.69 12.88
C GLU A 19 4.29 8.89 13.80
N GLN A 20 3.80 7.81 14.42
CA GLN A 20 4.60 6.95 15.28
C GLN A 20 5.74 6.26 14.55
N VAL A 21 5.54 5.85 13.30
CA VAL A 21 6.60 5.28 12.45
C VAL A 21 7.66 6.34 12.15
N GLN A 22 7.23 7.55 11.80
CA GLN A 22 8.14 8.64 11.48
C GLN A 22 8.93 9.17 12.67
N ALA A 23 8.30 9.25 13.84
CA ALA A 23 8.97 9.61 15.10
C ALA A 23 10.13 8.65 15.45
N ARG A 24 10.12 7.44 14.88
CA ARG A 24 11.19 6.43 15.01
C ARG A 24 12.16 6.41 13.83
N GLY A 25 12.09 7.39 12.94
CA GLY A 25 12.92 7.48 11.73
C GLY A 25 12.52 6.52 10.61
N GLY A 26 11.33 5.92 10.67
CA GLY A 26 10.82 5.03 9.64
C GLY A 26 10.25 5.78 8.45
N ARG A 27 10.57 5.32 7.23
CA ARG A 27 9.96 5.84 6.00
C ARG A 27 8.58 5.22 5.73
N VAL A 28 7.64 6.00 5.23
CA VAL A 28 6.25 5.62 4.96
C VAL A 28 5.89 5.86 3.49
N ILE A 29 5.37 4.81 2.85
CA ILE A 29 4.63 4.91 1.59
C ILE A 29 3.15 4.75 1.93
N ALA A 30 2.31 5.73 1.59
CA ALA A 30 0.89 5.71 1.97
C ALA A 30 -0.04 5.58 0.74
N VAL A 31 -0.95 4.61 0.75
CA VAL A 31 -2.09 4.58 -0.17
C VAL A 31 -3.16 5.51 0.38
N ILE A 32 -3.54 6.52 -0.39
CA ILE A 32 -4.44 7.61 0.05
C ILE A 32 -5.56 7.83 -0.96
N THR A 33 -6.65 8.45 -0.53
CA THR A 33 -7.64 8.98 -1.47
C THR A 33 -7.05 10.20 -2.18
N GLU A 34 -7.29 10.31 -3.49
CA GLU A 34 -6.90 11.46 -4.31
C GLU A 34 -7.31 12.79 -3.65
N GLY A 35 -6.37 13.73 -3.58
CA GLY A 35 -6.58 15.03 -2.96
C GLY A 35 -6.41 15.09 -1.43
N ASP A 36 -6.00 13.99 -0.77
CA ASP A 36 -5.68 14.02 0.67
C ASP A 36 -4.34 14.74 0.94
N SER A 37 -4.41 16.05 1.20
CA SER A 37 -3.23 16.88 1.46
C SER A 37 -2.54 16.56 2.78
N GLU A 38 -3.30 16.18 3.82
CA GLU A 38 -2.77 15.95 5.16
C GLU A 38 -1.83 14.73 5.19
N ILE A 39 -2.24 13.60 4.60
CA ILE A 39 -1.35 12.43 4.53
C ILE A 39 -0.24 12.64 3.51
N THR A 40 -0.46 13.45 2.47
CA THR A 40 0.59 13.82 1.50
C THR A 40 1.73 14.60 2.14
N GLU A 41 1.44 15.50 3.07
CA GLU A 41 2.46 16.23 3.82
C GLU A 41 3.15 15.36 4.86
N LEU A 42 2.43 14.38 5.41
CA LEU A 42 2.97 13.48 6.42
C LEU A 42 3.86 12.40 5.81
N ALA A 43 3.41 11.65 4.80
CA ALA A 43 4.13 10.47 4.29
C ALA A 43 5.33 10.82 3.38
N ASP A 44 6.35 9.97 3.36
CA ASP A 44 7.51 10.16 2.48
C ASP A 44 7.15 10.01 0.99
N GLN A 45 6.20 9.13 0.67
CA GLN A 45 5.65 8.90 -0.66
C GLN A 45 4.17 8.56 -0.57
N VAL A 46 3.40 8.91 -1.60
CA VAL A 46 1.97 8.62 -1.67
C VAL A 46 1.59 7.87 -2.95
N LEU A 47 0.61 6.98 -2.83
CA LEU A 47 -0.02 6.23 -3.91
C LEU A 47 -1.51 6.60 -3.91
N PRO A 48 -1.92 7.61 -4.68
CA PRO A 48 -3.31 8.06 -4.68
C PRO A 48 -4.23 7.04 -5.38
N ILE A 49 -5.44 6.89 -4.85
CA ILE A 49 -6.54 6.12 -5.46
C ILE A 49 -7.78 7.02 -5.58
N PRO A 50 -8.65 6.81 -6.58
CA PRO A 50 -9.88 7.59 -6.72
C PRO A 50 -10.78 7.45 -5.49
N ASP A 51 -11.56 8.50 -5.22
CA ASP A 51 -12.59 8.46 -4.18
C ASP A 51 -13.73 7.52 -4.61
N VAL A 52 -13.75 6.34 -3.98
CA VAL A 52 -14.71 5.27 -4.26
C VAL A 52 -15.44 4.88 -2.98
N GLY A 53 -16.63 4.31 -3.13
CA GLY A 53 -17.41 3.85 -1.98
C GLY A 53 -16.68 2.76 -1.15
N PRO A 54 -17.05 2.58 0.12
CA PRO A 54 -16.34 1.74 1.09
C PRO A 54 -16.26 0.25 0.68
N TRP A 55 -17.16 -0.21 -0.19
CA TRP A 55 -17.15 -1.57 -0.71
C TRP A 55 -16.11 -1.80 -1.81
N LEU A 56 -15.82 -0.76 -2.60
CA LEU A 56 -14.83 -0.81 -3.69
C LEU A 56 -13.45 -0.40 -3.22
N GLU A 57 -13.34 0.43 -2.18
CA GLU A 57 -12.08 0.94 -1.64
C GLU A 57 -11.04 -0.18 -1.39
N PRO A 58 -11.36 -1.33 -0.76
CA PRO A 58 -10.38 -2.40 -0.56
C PRO A 58 -9.87 -3.01 -1.87
N ILE A 59 -10.70 -3.05 -2.91
CA ILE A 59 -10.32 -3.59 -4.22
C ILE A 59 -9.40 -2.60 -4.92
N VAL A 60 -9.79 -1.33 -4.96
CA VAL A 60 -9.02 -0.27 -5.62
C VAL A 60 -7.68 -0.04 -4.92
N ALA A 61 -7.63 -0.08 -3.58
CA ALA A 61 -6.40 0.04 -2.80
C ALA A 61 -5.38 -1.07 -3.08
N ASN A 62 -5.80 -2.25 -3.58
CA ASN A 62 -4.89 -3.34 -3.92
C ASN A 62 -4.11 -3.08 -5.22
N VAL A 63 -4.68 -2.35 -6.18
CA VAL A 63 -4.05 -2.10 -7.48
C VAL A 63 -2.66 -1.44 -7.34
N PRO A 64 -2.48 -0.32 -6.61
CA PRO A 64 -1.16 0.26 -6.42
C PRO A 64 -0.21 -0.64 -5.61
N LEU A 65 -0.73 -1.48 -4.71
CA LEU A 65 0.10 -2.43 -3.94
C LEU A 65 0.63 -3.56 -4.82
N GLN A 66 -0.18 -4.04 -5.77
CA GLN A 66 0.24 -5.02 -6.78
C GLN A 66 1.33 -4.44 -7.68
N LEU A 67 1.14 -3.19 -8.15
CA LEU A 67 2.15 -2.48 -8.95
C LEU A 67 3.45 -2.24 -8.17
N LEU A 68 3.35 -1.83 -6.91
CA LEU A 68 4.52 -1.67 -6.04
C LEU A 68 5.29 -3.00 -5.88
N ALA A 69 4.60 -4.12 -5.67
CA ALA A 69 5.24 -5.42 -5.57
C ALA A 69 5.91 -5.83 -6.89
N TYR A 70 5.22 -5.63 -8.01
CA TYR A 70 5.73 -5.90 -9.36
C TYR A 70 7.01 -5.10 -9.66
N ASP A 71 6.99 -3.79 -9.42
CA ASP A 71 8.12 -2.91 -9.70
C ASP A 71 9.31 -3.23 -8.80
N VAL A 72 9.08 -3.53 -7.52
CA VAL A 72 10.16 -3.94 -6.60
C VAL A 72 10.77 -5.28 -7.02
N ALA A 73 9.95 -6.26 -7.43
CA ALA A 73 10.45 -7.55 -7.89
C ALA A 73 11.26 -7.41 -9.19
N THR A 74 10.75 -6.64 -10.15
CA THR A 74 11.40 -6.34 -11.42
C THR A 74 12.73 -5.62 -11.21
N ALA A 75 12.75 -4.56 -10.39
CA ALA A 75 13.96 -3.80 -10.08
C ALA A 75 15.03 -4.63 -9.37
N ARG A 76 14.64 -5.71 -8.68
CA ARG A 76 15.55 -6.66 -8.03
C ARG A 76 15.97 -7.83 -8.92
N GLY A 77 15.47 -7.90 -10.16
CA GLY A 77 15.75 -8.99 -11.09
C GLY A 77 15.17 -10.34 -10.65
N PHE A 78 14.06 -10.33 -9.90
CA PHE A 78 13.35 -11.56 -9.54
C PHE A 78 12.37 -11.98 -10.63
N ASP A 79 12.15 -13.29 -10.74
CA ASP A 79 11.09 -13.85 -11.58
C ASP A 79 9.73 -13.54 -10.96
N VAL A 80 8.98 -12.65 -11.62
CA VAL A 80 7.66 -12.18 -11.18
C VAL A 80 6.60 -13.26 -11.40
N ASP A 81 6.70 -14.02 -12.49
CA ASP A 81 5.69 -15.01 -12.89
C ASP A 81 5.86 -16.33 -12.13
N GLN A 82 7.10 -16.67 -11.79
CA GLN A 82 7.45 -17.89 -11.07
C GLN A 82 8.30 -17.59 -9.82
N PRO A 83 7.70 -16.98 -8.78
CA PRO A 83 8.39 -16.72 -7.53
C PRO A 83 8.90 -18.02 -6.90
N ARG A 84 10.12 -17.97 -6.35
CA ARG A 84 10.78 -19.14 -5.75
C ARG A 84 9.86 -19.85 -4.75
N ASN A 85 9.89 -21.18 -4.75
CA ASN A 85 9.20 -22.04 -3.79
C ASN A 85 7.66 -21.93 -3.81
N LEU A 86 7.06 -21.30 -4.83
CA LEU A 86 5.61 -21.18 -4.98
C LEU A 86 5.14 -21.93 -6.23
N ALA A 87 3.93 -22.49 -6.13
CA ALA A 87 3.20 -23.05 -7.24
C ALA A 87 1.89 -22.26 -7.41
N LYS A 88 1.36 -22.22 -8.64
CA LYS A 88 0.07 -21.54 -8.91
C LYS A 88 -1.08 -22.16 -8.12
N THR A 89 -1.01 -23.47 -7.86
CA THR A 89 -1.95 -24.22 -7.04
C THR A 89 -1.20 -25.39 -6.42
N VAL A 90 -1.42 -25.64 -5.13
CA VAL A 90 -0.88 -26.82 -4.44
C VAL A 90 -1.91 -27.93 -4.56
N THR A 91 -1.58 -29.00 -5.27
CA THR A 91 -2.50 -30.08 -5.64
C THR A 91 -2.17 -31.43 -5.01
N VAL A 92 -1.10 -31.49 -4.20
CA VAL A 92 -0.66 -32.68 -3.46
C VAL A 92 -0.66 -32.35 -1.96
N GLU A 93 -1.23 -33.25 -1.15
CA GLU A 93 -1.20 -33.21 0.32
C GLU A 93 0.18 -33.59 0.87
#